data_AF-A0A812VA72-F1
#
_entry.id   AF-A0A812VA72-F1
#
_cell.length_a   1.000
_cell.length_b   1.000
_cell.length_c   1.000
_cell.angle_alpha   90.00
_cell.angle_beta   90.00
_cell.angle_gamma   90.00
#
_symmetry.space_group_name_H-M   'P 1'
#
loop_
_entity.id
_entity.type
_entity.pdbx_description
1 polymer ?
#
loop_
_entity_poly.entity_id
_entity_poly.type
_entity_poly.pdbx_seq_one_letter_code
_entity_poly.pdbx_strand_id
1 'polypeptide(L)'
;MSASDAAARLVAVAGSLRLRPAWLDQQRDQIGSNLSVEQAADRLLQRLAVADLRDACDGSLPPHLDRLHDIRVEGQHLLQMLQKVDIANPSAPDDSVEGDFQDGLSEEVSRRQGGRQRPALLKVLLTDGIQAVCGIERRPIAALRQAIPGSKLVLGNRPLLRRGLLLLEPTNVEVA
;
A
#
# COMPACT_ATOMS: atom_id res chain seq x y z
N MET A 1 -18.77 -2.85 -26.71
CA MET A 1 -18.39 -3.72 -25.58
C MET A 1 -18.02 -2.85 -24.39
N SER A 2 -18.39 -3.24 -23.17
CA SER A 2 -18.47 -2.29 -22.06
C SER A 2 -17.24 -2.39 -21.14
N ALA A 3 -16.84 -1.27 -20.53
CA ALA A 3 -15.83 -1.26 -19.46
C ALA A 3 -16.20 -2.20 -18.29
N SER A 4 -17.49 -2.54 -18.15
CA SER A 4 -17.98 -3.52 -17.18
C SER A 4 -17.45 -4.93 -17.44
N ASP A 5 -17.30 -5.34 -18.69
CA ASP A 5 -16.80 -6.69 -19.04
C ASP A 5 -15.30 -6.81 -18.73
N ALA A 6 -14.55 -5.76 -19.01
CA ALA A 6 -13.14 -5.63 -18.65
C ALA A 6 -12.95 -5.61 -17.13
N ALA A 7 -13.79 -4.84 -16.41
CA ALA A 7 -13.79 -4.80 -14.96
C ALA A 7 -14.12 -6.17 -14.35
N ALA A 8 -15.13 -6.88 -14.88
CA ALA A 8 -15.49 -8.22 -14.41
C ALA A 8 -14.32 -9.21 -14.57
N ARG A 9 -13.56 -9.12 -15.69
CA ARG A 9 -12.34 -9.93 -15.89
C ARG A 9 -11.27 -9.59 -14.86
N LEU A 10 -11.01 -8.30 -14.60
CA LEU A 10 -10.04 -7.91 -13.58
C LEU A 10 -10.45 -8.39 -12.19
N VAL A 11 -11.72 -8.26 -11.81
CA VAL A 11 -12.25 -8.74 -10.52
C VAL A 11 -12.12 -10.25 -10.39
N ALA A 12 -12.37 -11.01 -11.48
CA ALA A 12 -12.21 -12.46 -11.47
C ALA A 12 -10.77 -12.92 -11.22
N VAL A 13 -9.78 -12.13 -11.64
CA VAL A 13 -8.34 -12.42 -11.45
C VAL A 13 -7.83 -11.85 -10.11
N ALA A 14 -8.29 -10.66 -9.73
CA ALA A 14 -7.83 -9.92 -8.55
C ALA A 14 -8.78 -10.05 -7.33
N GLY A 15 -9.52 -11.16 -7.25
CA GLY A 15 -10.27 -11.66 -6.10
C GLY A 15 -11.19 -10.65 -5.38
N SER A 16 -10.62 -9.87 -4.47
CA SER A 16 -11.35 -8.91 -3.64
C SER A 16 -11.44 -7.50 -4.22
N LEU A 17 -10.87 -7.27 -5.41
CA LEU A 17 -10.91 -5.95 -6.05
C LEU A 17 -12.36 -5.51 -6.25
N ARG A 18 -12.70 -4.33 -5.73
CA ARG A 18 -14.00 -3.68 -5.92
C ARG A 18 -13.78 -2.28 -6.48
N LEU A 19 -14.08 -2.12 -7.76
CA LEU A 19 -13.98 -0.84 -8.46
C LEU A 19 -15.27 -0.04 -8.29
N ARG A 20 -15.16 1.28 -8.09
CA ARG A 20 -16.32 2.16 -8.02
C ARG A 20 -16.97 2.32 -9.39
N PRO A 21 -18.30 2.19 -9.51
CA PRO A 21 -18.99 2.39 -10.78
C PRO A 21 -18.71 3.78 -11.40
N ALA A 22 -18.72 4.83 -10.58
CA ALA A 22 -18.44 6.19 -11.04
C ALA A 22 -17.03 6.34 -11.64
N TRP A 23 -16.03 5.68 -11.05
CA TRP A 23 -14.67 5.69 -11.61
C TRP A 23 -14.59 4.89 -12.90
N LEU A 24 -15.23 3.72 -12.96
CA LEU A 24 -15.32 2.91 -14.19
C LEU A 24 -15.96 3.70 -15.34
N ASP A 25 -17.03 4.46 -15.06
CA ASP A 25 -17.69 5.28 -16.06
C ASP A 25 -16.76 6.34 -16.64
N GLN A 26 -15.92 6.97 -15.82
CA GLN A 26 -14.91 7.93 -16.27
C GLN A 26 -13.82 7.29 -17.16
N GLN A 27 -13.57 5.99 -17.01
CA GLN A 27 -12.59 5.28 -17.84
C GLN A 27 -13.15 4.84 -19.19
N ARG A 28 -14.48 4.83 -19.39
CA ARG A 28 -15.11 4.33 -20.62
C ARG A 28 -14.60 5.04 -21.87
N ASP A 29 -14.49 6.36 -21.80
CA ASP A 29 -14.02 7.18 -22.93
C ASP A 29 -12.53 6.96 -23.21
N GLN A 30 -11.76 6.56 -22.19
CA GLN A 30 -10.30 6.42 -22.26
C GLN A 30 -9.84 5.01 -22.67
N ILE A 31 -10.64 3.99 -22.37
CA ILE A 31 -10.33 2.59 -22.74
C ILE A 31 -10.53 2.40 -24.25
N GLY A 32 -11.49 3.10 -24.86
CA GLY A 32 -11.79 3.02 -26.30
C GLY A 32 -12.75 1.88 -26.62
N SER A 33 -13.61 2.09 -27.61
CA SER A 33 -14.76 1.23 -27.91
C SER A 33 -14.44 -0.04 -28.73
N ASN A 34 -13.25 -0.12 -29.34
CA ASN A 34 -12.89 -1.15 -30.33
C ASN A 34 -11.84 -2.16 -29.82
N LEU A 35 -11.64 -2.29 -28.51
CA LEU A 35 -10.69 -3.24 -27.93
C LEU A 35 -11.35 -4.59 -27.61
N SER A 36 -10.54 -5.66 -27.62
CA SER A 36 -10.95 -6.93 -27.01
C SER A 36 -11.13 -6.77 -25.49
N VAL A 37 -11.86 -7.68 -24.85
CA VAL A 37 -12.05 -7.67 -23.38
C VAL A 37 -10.70 -7.71 -22.64
N GLU A 38 -9.75 -8.45 -23.18
CA GLU A 38 -8.40 -8.57 -22.61
C GLU A 38 -7.62 -7.27 -22.73
N GLN A 39 -7.58 -6.67 -23.92
CA GLN A 39 -6.91 -5.38 -24.14
C GLN A 39 -7.55 -4.26 -23.31
N ALA A 40 -8.88 -4.28 -23.16
CA ALA A 40 -9.60 -3.35 -22.31
C ALA A 40 -9.27 -3.56 -20.82
N ALA A 41 -9.14 -4.80 -20.37
CA ALA A 41 -8.74 -5.14 -19.01
C ALA A 41 -7.29 -4.71 -18.72
N ASP A 42 -6.36 -4.92 -19.65
CA ASP A 42 -4.97 -4.48 -19.53
C ASP A 42 -4.87 -2.95 -19.42
N ARG A 43 -5.61 -2.22 -20.26
CA ARG A 43 -5.69 -0.75 -20.16
C ARG A 43 -6.29 -0.31 -18.84
N LEU A 44 -7.38 -0.95 -18.40
CA LEU A 44 -8.01 -0.62 -17.13
C LEU A 44 -7.06 -0.88 -15.95
N LEU A 45 -6.27 -1.95 -16.01
CA LEU A 45 -5.23 -2.26 -15.03
C LEU A 45 -4.13 -1.19 -15.02
N GLN A 46 -3.64 -0.75 -16.19
CA GLN A 46 -2.67 0.33 -16.30
C GLN A 46 -3.19 1.64 -15.69
N ARG A 47 -4.49 1.94 -15.89
CA ARG A 47 -5.14 3.12 -15.28
C ARG A 47 -5.25 2.98 -13.77
N LEU A 48 -5.66 1.81 -13.29
CA LEU A 48 -5.74 1.51 -11.87
C LEU A 48 -4.36 1.61 -11.18
N ALA A 49 -3.29 1.18 -11.85
CA ALA A 49 -1.93 1.21 -11.32
C ALA A 49 -1.49 2.64 -10.91
N VAL A 50 -1.90 3.66 -11.67
CA VAL A 50 -1.59 5.07 -11.40
C VAL A 50 -2.70 5.83 -10.67
N ALA A 51 -3.91 5.26 -10.57
CA ALA A 51 -5.02 5.90 -9.89
C ALA A 51 -4.86 5.89 -8.35
N ASP A 52 -5.48 6.87 -7.69
CA ASP A 52 -5.68 6.83 -6.24
C ASP A 52 -6.82 5.87 -5.90
N LEU A 53 -6.57 4.89 -5.03
CA LEU A 53 -7.59 3.91 -4.65
C LEU A 53 -8.79 4.55 -3.92
N ARG A 54 -8.63 5.72 -3.31
CA ARG A 54 -9.73 6.46 -2.66
C ARG A 54 -10.78 6.95 -3.66
N ASP A 55 -10.38 7.13 -4.91
CA ASP A 55 -11.27 7.49 -6.01
C ASP A 55 -11.74 6.26 -6.79
N ALA A 56 -10.84 5.29 -6.98
CA ALA A 56 -11.06 4.15 -7.87
C ALA A 56 -11.78 2.96 -7.22
N CYS A 57 -11.64 2.74 -5.91
CA CYS A 57 -12.05 1.49 -5.24
C CYS A 57 -13.04 1.70 -4.09
N ASP A 58 -13.82 0.66 -3.80
CA ASP A 58 -14.83 0.63 -2.73
C ASP A 58 -14.34 -0.12 -1.47
N GLY A 59 -13.01 -0.18 -1.28
CA GLY A 59 -12.40 -0.93 -0.21
C GLY A 59 -12.44 -2.44 -0.42
N SER A 60 -11.53 -3.14 0.23
CA SER A 60 -11.48 -4.61 0.21
C SER A 60 -11.14 -5.22 1.57
N LEU A 61 -10.56 -4.44 2.47
CA LEU A 61 -10.16 -4.92 3.80
C LEU A 61 -11.40 -5.06 4.70
N PRO A 62 -11.39 -6.01 5.66
CA PRO A 62 -12.41 -6.08 6.70
C PRO A 62 -12.47 -4.77 7.50
N PRO A 63 -13.66 -4.27 7.88
CA PRO A 63 -13.77 -2.98 8.54
C PRO A 63 -13.12 -2.99 9.93
N HIS A 64 -12.62 -1.82 10.35
CA HIS A 64 -12.11 -1.57 11.71
C HIS A 64 -10.91 -2.42 12.12
N LEU A 65 -10.01 -2.71 11.17
CA LEU A 65 -8.79 -3.48 11.45
C LEU A 65 -7.95 -2.89 12.60
N ASP A 66 -7.97 -1.58 12.76
CA ASP A 66 -7.30 -0.83 13.84
C ASP A 66 -7.71 -1.29 15.25
N ARG A 67 -8.92 -1.82 15.40
CA ARG A 67 -9.48 -2.29 16.68
C ARG A 67 -9.29 -3.78 16.93
N LEU A 68 -8.75 -4.52 15.95
CA LEU A 68 -8.64 -5.97 16.00
C LEU A 68 -7.28 -6.41 16.54
N HIS A 69 -7.24 -7.61 17.13
CA HIS A 69 -6.04 -8.16 17.73
C HIS A 69 -5.96 -9.68 17.54
N ASP A 70 -4.78 -10.14 17.13
CA ASP A 70 -4.40 -11.55 16.98
C ASP A 70 -5.31 -12.33 16.03
N ILE A 71 -5.63 -11.71 14.91
CA ILE A 71 -6.44 -12.31 13.84
C ILE A 71 -5.61 -12.53 12.58
N ARG A 72 -6.13 -13.35 11.66
CA ARG A 72 -5.61 -13.43 10.29
C ARG A 72 -6.59 -12.75 9.35
N VAL A 73 -6.08 -11.86 8.49
CA VAL A 73 -6.91 -11.16 7.50
C VAL A 73 -7.17 -12.11 6.34
N GLU A 74 -8.41 -12.50 6.13
CA GLU A 74 -8.78 -13.47 5.09
C GLU A 74 -8.97 -12.77 3.74
N GLY A 75 -8.47 -13.41 2.67
CA GLY A 75 -8.54 -12.90 1.31
C GLY A 75 -7.25 -12.23 0.85
N GLN A 76 -7.14 -12.03 -0.46
CA GLN A 76 -6.11 -11.16 -1.05
C GLN A 76 -6.67 -9.76 -1.14
N HIS A 77 -5.87 -8.71 -0.95
CA HIS A 77 -6.34 -7.32 -0.97
C HIS A 77 -5.41 -6.43 -1.79
N LEU A 78 -5.98 -5.63 -2.70
CA LEU A 78 -5.24 -4.57 -3.36
C LEU A 78 -5.17 -3.35 -2.45
N LEU A 79 -3.96 -2.94 -2.11
CA LEU A 79 -3.66 -1.80 -1.26
C LEU A 79 -2.78 -0.80 -2.00
N GLN A 80 -2.79 0.44 -1.53
CA GLN A 80 -1.91 1.50 -1.97
C GLN A 80 -1.05 1.97 -0.81
N MET A 81 0.25 2.13 -1.05
CA MET A 81 1.16 2.72 -0.07
C MET A 81 0.94 4.22 0.02
N LEU A 82 0.63 4.72 1.21
CA LEU A 82 0.54 6.15 1.48
C LEU A 82 1.89 6.70 1.97
N GLN A 83 2.58 5.96 2.83
CA GLN A 83 3.85 6.37 3.42
C GLN A 83 4.69 5.16 3.84
N LYS A 84 6.01 5.32 3.85
CA LYS A 84 6.96 4.38 4.46
C LYS A 84 8.00 5.12 5.30
N VAL A 85 8.42 4.54 6.41
CA VAL A 85 9.48 5.07 7.30
C VAL A 85 10.33 3.92 7.81
N ASP A 86 11.66 4.10 7.85
CA ASP A 86 12.55 3.19 8.59
C ASP A 86 12.52 3.55 10.07
N ILE A 87 11.94 2.66 10.87
CA ILE A 87 11.83 2.84 12.32
C ILE A 87 13.01 2.23 13.09
N ALA A 88 13.91 1.48 12.42
CA ALA A 88 15.14 0.99 13.05
C ALA A 88 16.24 2.06 13.05
N ASN A 89 16.27 2.89 12.01
CA ASN A 89 17.21 3.99 11.85
C ASN A 89 16.44 5.29 11.59
N PRO A 90 15.84 5.91 12.62
CA PRO A 90 15.19 7.20 12.44
C PRO A 90 16.24 8.19 11.97
N SER A 91 16.08 8.72 10.76
CA SER A 91 16.84 9.88 10.30
C SER A 91 16.64 11.02 11.31
N ALA A 92 17.67 11.83 11.54
CA ALA A 92 17.50 13.15 12.16
C ALA A 92 16.38 13.92 11.42
N PRO A 93 15.63 14.80 12.11
CA PRO A 93 14.55 15.56 11.49
C PRO A 93 15.03 16.22 10.20
N ASP A 94 14.17 16.18 9.16
CA ASP A 94 14.40 16.86 7.89
C ASP A 94 14.82 18.32 8.15
N ASP A 95 16.00 18.71 7.66
CA ASP A 95 16.52 20.09 7.68
C ASP A 95 15.62 21.10 6.93
N SER A 96 14.47 20.65 6.40
CA SER A 96 13.45 21.50 5.77
C SER A 96 12.49 22.16 6.76
N VAL A 97 12.60 21.86 8.06
CA VAL A 97 11.98 22.64 9.12
C VAL A 97 13.02 23.61 9.66
N GLU A 98 13.25 24.72 8.94
CA GLU A 98 14.01 25.87 9.44
C GLU A 98 13.23 26.52 10.60
N GLY A 99 13.32 25.91 11.77
CA GLY A 99 12.87 26.43 13.06
C GLY A 99 14.05 26.41 14.01
N ASP A 100 14.50 27.60 14.39
CA ASP A 100 15.75 27.96 15.05
C ASP A 100 15.90 27.41 16.50
N PHE A 101 15.79 26.10 16.66
CA PHE A 101 16.07 25.40 17.91
C PHE A 101 17.20 24.40 17.68
N GLN A 102 18.43 24.93 17.60
CA GLN A 102 19.65 24.15 17.81
C GLN A 102 19.67 23.61 19.25
N ASP A 103 18.98 22.50 19.47
CA ASP A 103 19.17 21.71 20.68
C ASP A 103 20.22 20.63 20.38
N GLY A 104 21.43 20.83 20.90
CA GLY A 104 22.64 20.01 20.67
C GLY A 104 22.57 18.56 21.15
N LEU A 105 21.36 18.03 21.36
CA LEU A 105 21.08 16.66 21.80
C LEU A 105 21.14 15.64 20.65
N SER A 106 20.95 16.07 19.39
CA SER A 106 20.94 15.21 18.20
C SER A 106 22.34 14.66 17.84
N GLU A 107 23.39 15.45 18.03
CA GLU A 107 24.77 15.00 17.80
C GLU A 107 25.25 14.01 18.89
N GLU A 108 24.84 14.18 20.14
CA GLU A 108 25.27 13.29 21.23
C GLU A 108 24.65 11.88 21.13
N VAL A 109 23.39 11.78 20.72
CA VAL A 109 22.71 10.47 20.54
C VAL A 109 23.33 9.68 19.38
N SER A 110 23.76 10.37 18.33
CA SER A 110 24.43 9.77 17.18
C SER A 110 25.87 9.33 17.50
N ARG A 111 26.59 10.04 18.38
CA ARG A 111 27.95 9.67 18.81
C ARG A 111 27.99 8.53 19.83
N ARG A 112 26.93 8.34 20.63
CA ARG A 112 26.83 7.24 21.62
C ARG A 112 26.49 5.88 21.00
N GLN A 113 25.90 5.85 19.80
CA GLN A 113 25.66 4.64 19.03
C GLN A 113 26.77 4.48 18.00
N GLY A 114 27.87 3.83 18.37
CA GLY A 114 29.02 3.64 17.48
C GLY A 114 28.64 3.04 16.12
N GLY A 115 28.45 3.90 15.11
CA GLY A 115 28.51 3.69 13.66
C GLY A 115 27.78 2.50 13.01
N ARG A 116 27.03 1.68 13.75
CA ARG A 116 26.37 0.48 13.20
C ARG A 116 24.92 0.81 12.88
N GLN A 117 24.64 1.08 11.60
CA GLN A 117 23.27 1.06 11.07
C GLN A 117 22.63 -0.28 11.43
N ARG A 118 21.45 -0.23 12.07
CA ARG A 118 20.67 -1.42 12.35
C ARG A 118 20.05 -1.91 11.03
N PRO A 119 19.81 -3.22 10.86
CA PRO A 119 19.02 -3.70 9.74
C PRO A 119 17.69 -2.93 9.67
N ALA A 120 17.40 -2.33 8.51
CA ALA A 120 16.21 -1.50 8.32
C ALA A 120 14.93 -2.25 8.70
N LEU A 121 14.04 -1.55 9.40
CA LEU A 121 12.74 -2.06 9.82
C LEU A 121 11.69 -1.07 9.34
N LEU A 122 10.94 -1.42 8.30
CA LEU A 122 9.96 -0.51 7.74
C LEU A 122 8.62 -0.54 8.50
N LYS A 123 8.11 0.65 8.81
CA LYS A 123 6.69 0.88 9.07
C LYS A 123 6.07 1.52 7.82
N VAL A 124 5.00 0.92 7.33
CA VAL A 124 4.26 1.40 6.15
C VAL A 124 2.84 1.76 6.53
N LEU A 125 2.30 2.81 5.91
CA LEU A 125 0.89 3.16 5.96
C LEU A 125 0.27 2.77 4.62
N LEU A 126 -0.75 1.92 4.67
CA LEU A 126 -1.44 1.37 3.49
C LEU A 126 -2.92 1.77 3.52
N THR A 127 -3.58 1.81 2.37
CA THR A 127 -5.04 1.98 2.26
C THR A 127 -5.63 1.10 1.18
N ASP A 128 -6.87 0.66 1.36
CA ASP A 128 -7.69 0.02 0.33
C ASP A 128 -8.62 1.01 -0.39
N GLY A 129 -8.47 2.31 -0.11
CA GLY A 129 -9.33 3.39 -0.61
C GLY A 129 -10.42 3.83 0.36
N ILE A 130 -10.71 3.06 1.42
CA ILE A 130 -11.74 3.39 2.42
C ILE A 130 -11.13 3.59 3.81
N GLN A 131 -10.28 2.66 4.25
CA GLN A 131 -9.58 2.77 5.52
C GLN A 131 -8.07 2.72 5.33
N ALA A 132 -7.35 3.17 6.35
CA ALA A 132 -5.90 3.10 6.39
C ALA A 132 -5.46 2.11 7.47
N VAL A 133 -4.42 1.33 7.18
CA VAL A 133 -3.86 0.33 8.09
C VAL A 133 -2.34 0.44 8.09
N CYS A 134 -1.74 0.34 9.28
CA CYS A 134 -0.30 0.32 9.42
C CYS A 134 0.22 -1.12 9.29
N GLY A 135 1.33 -1.29 8.58
CA GLY A 135 2.09 -2.53 8.52
C GLY A 135 3.50 -2.36 9.09
N ILE A 136 4.00 -3.42 9.71
CA ILE A 136 5.40 -3.54 10.17
C ILE A 136 6.05 -4.69 9.40
N GLU A 137 7.20 -4.39 8.78
CA GLU A 137 8.04 -5.38 8.10
C GLU A 137 8.65 -6.35 9.14
N ARG A 138 8.06 -7.52 9.35
CA ARG A 138 8.56 -8.51 10.33
C ARG A 138 9.83 -9.20 9.85
N ARG A 139 9.98 -9.35 8.53
CA ARG A 139 11.15 -9.89 7.83
C ARG A 139 11.44 -8.98 6.64
N PRO A 140 12.70 -8.80 6.22
CA PRO A 140 13.04 -7.96 5.07
C PRO A 140 12.24 -8.30 3.80
N ILE A 141 11.55 -7.31 3.23
CA ILE A 141 10.78 -7.39 1.99
C ILE A 141 11.38 -6.41 0.99
N ALA A 142 12.19 -6.92 0.05
CA ALA A 142 12.88 -6.09 -0.95
C ALA A 142 11.92 -5.19 -1.75
N ALA A 143 10.74 -5.71 -2.10
CA ALA A 143 9.72 -4.98 -2.84
C ALA A 143 9.20 -3.74 -2.08
N LEU A 144 8.97 -3.84 -0.76
CA LEU A 144 8.55 -2.70 0.06
C LEU A 144 9.62 -1.61 0.18
N ARG A 145 10.90 -2.02 0.17
CA ARG A 145 12.02 -1.07 0.24
C ARG A 145 12.11 -0.21 -1.01
N GLN A 146 11.81 -0.79 -2.16
CA GLN A 146 11.81 -0.09 -3.46
C GLN A 146 10.50 0.68 -3.71
N ALA A 147 9.38 0.23 -3.17
CA ALA A 147 8.08 0.88 -3.33
C ALA A 147 8.09 2.33 -2.84
N ILE A 148 7.33 3.20 -3.51
CA ILE A 148 7.19 4.61 -3.16
C ILE A 148 5.72 4.90 -2.78
N PRO A 149 5.42 6.03 -2.11
CA PRO A 149 4.05 6.48 -1.98
C PRO A 149 3.31 6.47 -3.33
N GLY A 150 2.12 5.89 -3.36
CA GLY A 150 1.32 5.66 -4.57
C GLY A 150 1.44 4.24 -5.16
N SER A 151 2.52 3.51 -4.87
CA SER A 151 2.71 2.12 -5.33
C SER A 151 1.55 1.22 -4.91
N LYS A 152 1.18 0.29 -5.80
CA LYS A 152 0.15 -0.71 -5.54
C LYS A 152 0.76 -1.97 -4.96
N LEU A 153 0.06 -2.60 -4.03
CA LEU A 153 0.51 -3.77 -3.32
C LEU A 153 -0.63 -4.78 -3.25
N VAL A 154 -0.31 -6.04 -3.47
CA VAL A 154 -1.21 -7.15 -3.19
C VAL A 154 -0.81 -7.71 -1.82
N LEU A 155 -1.69 -7.54 -0.86
CA LEU A 155 -1.64 -8.25 0.40
C LEU A 155 -2.18 -9.67 0.15
N GLY A 156 -1.33 -10.67 0.38
CA GLY A 156 -1.68 -12.08 0.23
C GLY A 156 -2.69 -12.55 1.27
N ASN A 157 -3.07 -13.83 1.19
CA ASN A 157 -4.04 -14.41 2.10
C ASN A 157 -3.47 -14.64 3.50
N ARG A 158 -4.28 -14.37 4.53
CA ARG A 158 -4.00 -14.67 5.95
C ARG A 158 -2.75 -14.04 6.58
N PRO A 159 -2.38 -12.78 6.31
CA PRO A 159 -1.37 -12.09 7.10
C PRO A 159 -1.86 -11.93 8.54
N LEU A 160 -0.92 -11.98 9.48
CA LEU A 160 -1.21 -11.81 10.90
C LEU A 160 -1.42 -10.33 11.22
N LEU A 161 -2.49 -10.01 11.92
CA LEU A 161 -2.77 -8.68 12.45
C LEU A 161 -2.75 -8.71 13.98
N ARG A 162 -1.96 -7.83 14.59
CA ARG A 162 -1.90 -7.66 16.05
C ARG A 162 -2.00 -6.20 16.43
N ARG A 163 -2.98 -5.87 17.27
CA ARG A 163 -3.20 -4.52 17.82
C ARG A 163 -3.36 -3.49 16.69
N GLY A 164 -4.14 -3.82 15.66
CA GLY A 164 -4.32 -2.97 14.48
C GLY A 164 -3.14 -2.88 13.51
N LEU A 165 -2.05 -3.61 13.75
CA LEU A 165 -0.88 -3.61 12.88
C LEU A 165 -0.79 -4.90 12.08
N LEU A 166 -0.64 -4.78 10.76
CA LEU A 166 -0.28 -5.89 9.90
C LEU A 166 1.18 -6.27 10.12
N LEU A 167 1.44 -7.55 10.38
CA LEU A 167 2.80 -8.09 10.48
C LEU A 167 3.16 -8.66 9.11
N LEU A 168 3.89 -7.87 8.33
CA LEU A 168 4.18 -8.15 6.94
C LEU A 168 5.41 -9.04 6.80
N GLU A 169 5.30 -10.03 5.93
CA GLU A 169 6.40 -10.93 5.54
C GLU A 169 6.48 -11.03 4.03
N PRO A 170 7.63 -11.46 3.47
CA PRO A 170 7.79 -11.63 2.02
C PRO A 170 6.72 -12.50 1.37
N THR A 171 6.20 -13.49 2.10
CA THR A 171 5.15 -14.40 1.62
C THR A 171 3.75 -13.77 1.59
N ASN A 172 3.57 -12.60 2.19
CA ASN A 172 2.27 -11.93 2.30
C ASN A 172 2.17 -10.66 1.48
N VAL A 173 3.24 -10.22 0.82
CA VAL A 173 3.26 -8.93 0.12
C VAL A 173 3.92 -9.08 -1.24
N GLU A 174 3.19 -8.68 -2.26
CA GLU A 174 3.71 -8.46 -3.61
C GLU A 174 3.48 -6.99 -3.98
N VAL A 175 4.45 -6.34 -4.62
CA VAL A 175 4.31 -4.97 -5.12
C VAL A 175 4.06 -5.07 -6.62
N ALA A 176 3.01 -4.39 -7.08
CA ALA A 176 2.54 -4.38 -8.47
C ALA A 176 2.96 -3.11 -9.21
#